data_AF-A0A382GH56-F1
#
_entry.id   AF-A0A382GH56-F1
#
_cell.length_a   1.000
_cell.length_b   1.000
_cell.length_c   1.000
_cell.angle_alpha   90.00
_cell.angle_beta   90.00
_cell.angle_gamma   90.00
#
_symmetry.space_group_name_H-M   'P 1'
#
loop_
_entity.id
_entity.type
_entity.pdbx_description
1 polymer ?
#
loop_
_entity_poly.entity_id
_entity_poly.type
_entity_poly.pdbx_seq_one_letter_code
_entity_poly.pdbx_strand_id
1 'polypeptide(L)' 'YPPSSPSVALFKDGELTYFMERHQIEGRHPHEIAADLRAAYEEHC' A
#
# COMPACT_ATOMS: atom_id res chain seq x y z
N TYR A 1 0.02 -7.91 10.38
CA TYR A 1 1.16 -7.78 9.46
C TYR A 1 2.45 -7.90 10.25
N PRO A 2 3.32 -8.90 9.99
CA PRO A 2 4.67 -8.86 10.55
C PRO A 2 5.38 -7.59 10.03
N PRO A 3 6.17 -6.91 10.86
CA PRO A 3 6.89 -5.71 10.41
C PRO A 3 7.83 -6.07 9.24
N SER A 4 7.67 -5.36 8.13
CA SER A 4 8.46 -5.54 6.91
C SER A 4 8.82 -4.20 6.29
N SER A 5 9.96 -4.14 5.59
CA SER A 5 10.49 -2.95 4.92
C SER A 5 11.03 -3.28 3.52
N PRO A 6 10.75 -2.47 2.49
CA PRO A 6 9.81 -1.32 2.52
C PRO A 6 8.34 -1.78 2.66
N SER A 7 7.48 -0.90 3.18
CA SER A 7 6.02 -1.08 3.28
C SER A 7 5.33 0.30 3.24
N VAL A 8 4.03 0.33 2.90
CA VAL A 8 3.23 1.56 2.77
C VAL A 8 1.90 1.40 3.52
N ALA A 9 1.45 2.44 4.21
CA ALA A 9 0.19 2.47 4.93
C ALA A 9 -0.62 3.73 4.54
N LEU A 10 -1.93 3.57 4.29
CA LEU A 10 -2.85 4.70 4.18
C LEU A 10 -3.69 4.81 5.45
N PHE A 11 -3.79 6.03 5.95
CA PHE A 11 -4.63 6.37 7.10
C PHE A 11 -5.69 7.38 6.69
N LYS A 12 -6.92 7.18 7.17
CA LYS A 12 -8.01 8.16 7.10
C LYS A 12 -8.53 8.39 8.51
N ASP A 13 -8.59 9.65 8.94
CA ASP A 13 -9.08 10.04 10.27
C ASP A 13 -8.41 9.30 11.45
N GLY A 14 -7.13 8.92 11.28
CA GLY A 14 -6.35 8.20 12.28
C GLY A 14 -6.51 6.67 12.25
N GLU A 15 -7.37 6.13 11.40
CA GLU A 15 -7.55 4.69 11.21
C GLU A 15 -6.75 4.18 10.02
N LEU A 16 -6.15 3.00 10.16
CA LEU A 16 -5.45 2.30 9.07
C LEU A 16 -6.48 1.73 8.10
N THR A 17 -6.57 2.29 6.90
CA THR A 17 -7.53 1.85 5.87
C THR A 17 -6.91 0.90 4.85
N TYR A 18 -5.60 1.02 4.60
CA TYR A 18 -4.88 0.18 3.65
C TYR A 18 -3.43 -0.06 4.08
N PHE A 19 -2.92 -1.25 3.81
CA PHE A 19 -1.52 -1.60 4.08
C PHE A 19 -0.95 -2.44 2.92
N MET A 20 0.21 -2.03 2.40
CA MET A 20 0.98 -2.75 1.39
C MET A 20 2.28 -3.25 2.02
N GLU A 21 2.43 -4.58 2.09
CA GLU A 21 3.58 -5.27 2.68
C GLU A 21 4.76 -5.38 1.70
N ARG A 22 5.97 -5.65 2.21
CA ARG A 22 7.18 -5.85 1.40
C ARG A 22 6.98 -6.84 0.25
N HIS A 23 6.31 -7.96 0.49
CA HIS A 23 6.12 -9.00 -0.53
C HIS A 23 5.22 -8.54 -1.70
N GLN A 24 4.45 -7.47 -1.50
CA GLN A 24 3.65 -6.82 -2.54
C GLN A 24 4.42 -5.70 -3.25
N ILE A 25 5.69 -5.47 -2.91
CA ILE A 25 6.54 -4.41 -3.47
C ILE A 25 7.79 -5.04 -4.12
N GLU A 26 8.45 -5.94 -3.40
CA GLU A 26 9.71 -6.54 -3.82
C GLU A 26 9.56 -7.32 -5.13
N GLY A 27 10.38 -6.96 -6.12
CA GLY A 27 10.39 -7.61 -7.43
C GLY A 27 9.27 -7.19 -8.39
N ARG A 28 8.36 -6.30 -7.99
CA ARG A 28 7.28 -5.81 -8.88
C ARG A 28 7.68 -4.58 -9.67
N HIS A 29 7.04 -4.37 -10.81
CA HIS A 29 7.30 -3.18 -11.61
C HIS A 29 6.66 -1.94 -10.97
N PRO A 30 7.31 -0.76 -11.08
CA PRO A 30 6.78 0.48 -10.50
C PRO A 30 5.36 0.84 -10.93
N HIS A 31 4.97 0.51 -12.17
CA HIS A 31 3.63 0.81 -12.68
C HIS A 31 2.54 -0.04 -12.03
N GLU A 32 2.84 -1.28 -11.64
CA GLU A 32 1.90 -2.15 -10.94
C GLU A 32 1.68 -1.68 -9.50
N ILE A 33 2.78 -1.32 -8.81
CA ILE A 33 2.72 -0.74 -7.46
C ILE A 33 1.92 0.56 -7.48
N ALA A 34 2.16 1.43 -8.47
CA ALA A 34 1.42 2.69 -8.62
C ALA A 34 -0.07 2.46 -8.92
N ALA A 35 -0.43 1.41 -9.68
CA ALA A 35 -1.82 1.08 -9.96
C ALA A 35 -2.55 0.62 -8.69
N ASP A 36 -1.92 -0.23 -7.87
CA ASP A 36 -2.49 -0.70 -6.60
C ASP A 36 -2.69 0.47 -5.62
N LEU A 37 -1.70 1.36 -5.51
CA LEU A 37 -1.82 2.55 -4.66
C LEU A 37 -2.93 3.47 -5.16
N ARG A 38 -3.05 3.68 -6.48
CA ARG A 38 -4.15 4.48 -7.04
C ARG A 38 -5.51 3.89 -6.70
N ALA A 39 -5.67 2.57 -6.85
CA ALA A 39 -6.91 1.88 -6.49
C ALA A 39 -7.22 2.03 -4.98
N ALA A 40 -6.22 1.90 -4.12
CA ALA A 40 -6.38 2.12 -2.68
C ALA A 40 -6.78 3.57 -2.35
N TYR A 41 -6.24 4.56 -3.07
CA TYR A 41 -6.69 5.94 -2.96
C TYR A 41 -8.14 6.13 -3.44
N GLU A 42 -8.53 5.54 -4.57
CA GLU A 42 -9.91 5.61 -5.08
C GLU A 42 -10.94 4.97 -4.12
N GLU A 43 -10.55 3.91 -3.39
CA GLU A 43 -11.42 3.24 -2.41
C GLU A 43 -11.54 4.02 -1.09
N HIS A 44 -10.47 4.69 -0.66
CA HIS A 44 -10.38 5.26 0.68
C HIS A 44 -10.40 6.79 0.75
N CYS A 45 -10.26 7.53 -0.35
CA CYS A 45 -10.33 9.00 -0.36
C CYS A 45 -11.69 9.50 -0.84
#